data_AF-A0A7C1U6Y6-F1
#
_entry.id   AF-A0A7C1U6Y6-F1
#
_cell.length_a   1.000
_cell.length_b   1.000
_cell.length_c   1.000
_cell.angle_alpha   90.00
_cell.angle_beta   90.00
_cell.angle_gamma   90.00
#
_symmetry.space_group_name_H-M   'P 1'
#
loop_
_entity.id
_entity.type
_entity.pdbx_description
1 polymer ?
#
loop_
_entity_poly.entity_id
_entity_poly.type
_entity_poly.pdbx_seq_one_letter_code
_entity_poly.pdbx_strand_id
1 'polypeptide(L)'
;MAAARLGLPIIDADGMGRAFPEIQMVTFSVYGCSATPLVVTDEHLNSVVVEADTPARAEGIVRSIAIQMGLSVMLSAYPLTGRQVKDYGVHGTLSLALGIGTAIREGRTTGNPVEALIQYLQTTPYYNHAKVLFDGKVTDLRRETTKGFAIGHCLMSAMDGSGRQMEIMFQNEHLIARENGVIKAIVPDLICMVDRETAEPIPVEHLRYGQRLKIIGTSAAPIMRTPEALAVFGPRKFGLDEDFIPIENL
;
A
#
# COMPACT_ATOMS: atom_id res chain seq x y z
N MET A 1 3.59 -15.17 -12.37
CA MET A 1 3.15 -15.83 -13.63
C MET A 1 4.07 -15.53 -14.82
N ALA A 2 4.35 -14.26 -15.14
CA ALA A 2 5.19 -13.89 -16.30
C ALA A 2 6.60 -14.53 -16.26
N ALA A 3 7.31 -14.39 -15.13
CA ALA A 3 8.65 -14.99 -14.95
C ALA A 3 8.66 -16.51 -15.20
N ALA A 4 7.70 -17.25 -14.63
CA ALA A 4 7.56 -18.69 -14.84
C ALA A 4 7.31 -19.07 -16.32
N ARG A 5 6.49 -18.30 -17.04
CA ARG A 5 6.23 -18.53 -18.48
C ARG A 5 7.47 -18.30 -19.34
N LEU A 6 8.32 -17.36 -18.96
CA LEU A 6 9.55 -17.01 -19.68
C LEU A 6 10.78 -17.80 -19.21
N GLY A 7 10.65 -18.66 -18.20
CA GLY A 7 11.79 -19.36 -17.60
C GLY A 7 12.78 -18.43 -16.88
N LEU A 8 12.30 -17.28 -16.38
CA LEU A 8 13.10 -16.28 -15.68
C LEU A 8 12.93 -16.37 -14.16
N PRO A 9 13.95 -16.01 -13.38
CA PRO A 9 13.80 -15.86 -11.93
C PRO A 9 12.88 -14.67 -11.60
N ILE A 10 12.20 -14.76 -10.47
CA ILE A 10 11.54 -13.60 -9.85
C ILE A 10 12.47 -13.05 -8.77
N ILE A 11 12.65 -11.73 -8.77
CA ILE A 11 13.44 -11.06 -7.73
C ILE A 11 12.53 -10.83 -6.53
N ASP A 12 13.03 -11.19 -5.34
CA ASP A 12 12.36 -10.92 -4.07
C ASP A 12 12.58 -9.48 -3.63
N ALA A 13 12.00 -8.55 -4.38
CA ALA A 13 11.99 -7.12 -4.11
C ALA A 13 10.91 -6.44 -4.97
N ASP A 14 10.48 -5.27 -4.54
CA ASP A 14 9.69 -4.35 -5.37
C ASP A 14 10.10 -2.88 -5.10
N GLY A 15 9.37 -1.94 -5.68
CA GLY A 15 9.68 -0.51 -5.61
C GLY A 15 9.01 0.26 -4.47
N MET A 16 8.23 -0.36 -3.57
CA MET A 16 7.49 0.40 -2.55
C MET A 16 7.20 -0.35 -1.24
N GLY A 17 7.20 -1.69 -1.23
CA GLY A 17 6.86 -2.53 -0.08
C GLY A 17 5.43 -2.31 0.43
N ARG A 18 4.58 -1.67 -0.36
CA ARG A 18 3.16 -1.40 -0.09
C ARG A 18 2.46 -1.13 -1.41
N ALA A 19 1.29 -0.51 -1.39
CA ALA A 19 0.62 0.00 -2.58
C ALA A 19 0.60 1.54 -2.56
N PHE A 20 0.69 2.12 -3.75
CA PHE A 20 0.48 3.53 -4.04
C PHE A 20 -0.18 3.68 -5.42
N PRO A 21 -0.89 4.80 -5.65
CA PRO A 21 -1.80 4.91 -6.79
C PRO A 21 -1.14 5.29 -8.13
N GLU A 22 0.12 5.69 -8.11
CA GLU A 22 0.83 6.27 -9.26
C GLU A 22 2.15 5.54 -9.54
N ILE A 23 2.50 5.37 -10.82
CA ILE A 23 3.73 4.73 -11.35
C ILE A 23 4.98 5.37 -10.76
N GLN A 24 4.95 6.69 -10.53
CA GLN A 24 6.08 7.43 -9.97
C GLN A 24 6.28 7.20 -8.47
N MET A 25 5.28 6.67 -7.76
CA MET A 25 5.34 6.45 -6.31
C MET A 25 6.05 5.15 -5.96
N VAL A 26 7.27 5.00 -6.48
CA VAL A 26 8.21 3.92 -6.19
C VAL A 26 9.59 4.49 -5.91
N THR A 27 10.36 3.82 -5.07
CA THR A 27 11.75 4.13 -4.73
C THR A 27 12.64 4.24 -5.97
N PHE A 28 12.38 3.46 -7.02
CA PHE A 28 13.11 3.58 -8.28
C PHE A 28 13.00 4.99 -8.87
N SER A 29 11.80 5.58 -8.85
CA SER A 29 11.58 6.96 -9.29
C SER A 29 12.22 7.98 -8.34
N VAL A 30 12.12 7.74 -7.03
CA VAL A 30 12.76 8.59 -5.99
C VAL A 30 14.25 8.74 -6.27
N TYR A 31 14.93 7.66 -6.67
CA TYR A 31 16.36 7.65 -6.94
C TYR A 31 16.71 7.73 -8.43
N GLY A 32 15.81 8.28 -9.25
CA GLY A 32 16.12 8.71 -10.62
C GLY A 32 16.21 7.59 -11.67
N CYS A 33 15.71 6.40 -11.38
CA CYS A 33 15.60 5.35 -12.40
C CYS A 33 14.44 5.68 -13.35
N SER A 34 14.71 5.55 -14.66
CA SER A 34 13.68 5.76 -15.68
C SER A 34 12.60 4.68 -15.61
N ALA A 35 11.33 5.10 -15.65
CA ALA A 35 10.20 4.19 -15.85
C ALA A 35 10.12 3.67 -17.30
N THR A 36 10.73 4.39 -18.26
CA THR A 36 10.67 4.11 -19.69
C THR A 36 11.99 3.56 -20.27
N PRO A 37 11.96 2.82 -21.39
CA PRO A 37 10.78 2.42 -22.18
C PRO A 37 9.81 1.58 -21.36
N LEU A 38 8.53 1.95 -21.42
CA LEU A 38 7.44 1.25 -20.75
C LEU A 38 6.58 0.58 -21.82
N VAL A 39 6.26 -0.70 -21.63
CA VAL A 39 5.39 -1.44 -22.53
C VAL A 39 4.02 -1.65 -21.90
N VAL A 40 2.97 -1.30 -22.64
CA VAL A 40 1.56 -1.53 -22.29
C VAL A 40 1.02 -2.60 -23.22
N THR A 41 0.30 -3.59 -22.67
CA THR A 41 -0.39 -4.62 -23.45
C THR A 41 -1.80 -4.87 -22.93
N ASP A 42 -2.74 -5.20 -23.82
CA ASP A 42 -4.09 -5.62 -23.45
C ASP A 42 -4.29 -7.15 -23.64
N GLU A 43 -5.49 -7.62 -23.33
CA GLU A 43 -5.88 -9.04 -23.47
C GLU A 43 -5.95 -9.53 -24.93
N HIS A 44 -6.03 -8.60 -25.90
CA HIS A 44 -6.00 -8.88 -27.32
C HIS A 44 -4.58 -8.87 -27.90
N LEU A 45 -3.56 -8.69 -27.04
CA LEU A 45 -2.15 -8.60 -27.40
C LEU A 45 -1.81 -7.37 -28.25
N ASN A 46 -2.65 -6.32 -28.22
CA ASN A 46 -2.23 -5.01 -28.70
C ASN A 46 -1.12 -4.50 -27.78
N SER A 47 -0.09 -3.90 -28.36
CA SER A 47 1.06 -3.41 -27.59
C SER A 47 1.44 -1.99 -27.97
N VAL A 48 1.77 -1.18 -26.96
CA VAL A 48 2.31 0.17 -27.15
C VAL A 48 3.59 0.31 -26.33
N VAL A 49 4.63 0.88 -26.93
CA VAL A 49 5.84 1.30 -26.21
C VAL A 49 5.73 2.81 -25.95
N VAL A 50 5.89 3.20 -24.70
CA VAL A 50 5.83 4.59 -24.23
C VAL A 50 7.23 5.03 -23.84
N GLU A 51 7.67 6.12 -24.45
CA GLU A 51 8.87 6.87 -24.10
C GLU A 51 8.45 8.23 -23.57
N ALA A 52 8.96 8.61 -22.40
CA ALA A 52 8.67 9.89 -21.77
C ALA A 52 9.88 10.35 -20.94
N ASP A 53 9.97 11.66 -20.74
CA ASP A 53 10.99 12.32 -19.93
C ASP A 53 10.78 12.13 -18.42
N THR A 54 9.52 11.89 -17.99
CA THR A 54 9.20 11.67 -16.57
C THR A 54 8.20 10.52 -16.38
N PRO A 55 8.28 9.78 -15.25
CA PRO A 55 7.30 8.76 -14.89
C PRO A 55 5.84 9.27 -14.82
N ALA A 56 5.63 10.51 -14.36
CA ALA A 56 4.31 11.15 -14.34
C ALA A 56 3.74 11.34 -15.76
N ARG A 57 4.57 11.78 -16.71
CA ARG A 57 4.16 11.93 -18.11
C ARG A 57 3.90 10.58 -18.76
N ALA A 58 4.73 9.57 -18.48
CA ALA A 58 4.49 8.20 -18.91
C ALA A 58 3.13 7.70 -18.41
N GLU A 59 2.81 7.90 -17.12
CA GLU A 59 1.52 7.51 -16.56
C GLU A 59 0.34 8.18 -17.25
N GLY A 60 0.39 9.49 -17.51
CA GLY A 60 -0.70 10.18 -18.22
C GLY A 60 -0.98 9.59 -19.61
N ILE A 61 0.07 9.21 -20.33
CA ILE A 61 -0.03 8.53 -21.62
C ILE A 61 -0.63 7.12 -21.44
N VAL A 62 -0.10 6.34 -20.50
CA VAL A 62 -0.58 4.98 -20.20
C VAL A 62 -2.06 4.97 -19.81
N ARG A 63 -2.50 5.91 -18.96
CA ARG A 63 -3.92 6.03 -18.57
C ARG A 63 -4.82 6.33 -19.77
N SER A 64 -4.35 7.16 -20.70
CA SER A 64 -5.08 7.46 -21.93
C SER A 64 -5.21 6.25 -22.85
N ILE A 65 -4.12 5.47 -22.98
CA ILE A 65 -4.09 4.22 -23.75
C ILE A 65 -5.01 3.17 -23.10
N ALA A 66 -4.97 3.04 -21.77
CA ALA A 66 -5.76 2.05 -21.04
C ALA A 66 -7.27 2.21 -21.26
N ILE A 67 -7.78 3.44 -21.46
CA ILE A 67 -9.18 3.68 -21.81
C ILE A 67 -9.56 2.99 -23.12
N GLN A 68 -8.70 3.09 -24.14
CA GLN A 68 -8.94 2.45 -25.45
C GLN A 68 -8.77 0.93 -25.38
N MET A 69 -7.92 0.44 -24.47
CA MET A 69 -7.65 -0.98 -24.23
C MET A 69 -8.63 -1.66 -23.26
N GLY A 70 -9.76 -1.03 -22.92
CA GLY A 70 -10.80 -1.66 -22.10
C GLY A 70 -10.59 -1.56 -20.58
N LEU A 71 -9.82 -0.56 -20.11
CA LEU A 71 -9.57 -0.23 -18.70
C LEU A 71 -8.77 -1.28 -17.89
N SER A 72 -8.26 -2.32 -18.54
CA SER A 72 -7.36 -3.31 -17.94
C SER A 72 -6.18 -3.56 -18.87
N VAL A 73 -4.98 -3.32 -18.36
CA VAL A 73 -3.74 -3.46 -19.14
C VAL A 73 -2.64 -4.09 -18.29
N MET A 74 -1.71 -4.77 -18.95
CA MET A 74 -0.48 -5.27 -18.38
C MET A 74 0.66 -4.31 -18.70
N LEU A 75 1.47 -4.00 -17.68
CA LEU A 75 2.57 -3.04 -17.77
C LEU A 75 3.91 -3.75 -17.53
N SER A 76 4.89 -3.44 -18.36
CA SER A 76 6.30 -3.71 -18.11
C SER A 76 7.03 -2.37 -18.11
N ALA A 77 7.42 -1.91 -16.93
CA ALA A 77 8.06 -0.62 -16.69
C ALA A 77 9.36 -0.80 -15.90
N TYR A 78 10.16 0.25 -15.82
CA TYR A 78 11.44 0.28 -15.09
C TYR A 78 12.39 -0.84 -15.53
N PRO A 79 13.01 -0.75 -16.73
CA PRO A 79 14.14 -1.60 -17.06
C PRO A 79 15.33 -1.26 -16.15
N LEU A 80 15.54 -2.08 -15.11
CA LEU A 80 16.55 -1.85 -14.08
C LEU A 80 17.73 -2.80 -14.23
N THR A 81 18.92 -2.29 -13.93
CA THR A 81 20.09 -3.13 -13.68
C THR A 81 19.98 -3.81 -12.32
N GLY A 82 20.64 -4.97 -12.16
CA GLY A 82 20.69 -5.64 -10.85
C GLY A 82 21.31 -4.79 -9.74
N ARG A 83 22.18 -3.84 -10.07
CA ARG A 83 22.71 -2.85 -9.11
C ARG A 83 21.62 -1.89 -8.65
N GLN A 84 20.83 -1.31 -9.56
CA GLN A 84 19.74 -0.41 -9.19
C GLN A 84 18.70 -1.09 -8.30
N VAL A 85 18.39 -2.37 -8.54
CA VAL A 85 17.47 -3.12 -7.66
C VAL A 85 18.06 -3.31 -6.26
N LYS A 86 19.36 -3.59 -6.15
CA LYS A 86 20.04 -3.70 -4.84
C LYS A 86 20.10 -2.36 -4.12
N ASP A 87 20.39 -1.29 -4.83
CA ASP A 87 20.60 0.03 -4.25
C ASP A 87 19.25 0.70 -3.88
N TYR A 88 18.20 0.48 -4.67
CA TYR A 88 16.95 1.25 -4.58
C TYR A 88 15.68 0.41 -4.38
N GLY A 89 15.74 -0.91 -4.41
CA GLY A 89 14.56 -1.76 -4.17
C GLY A 89 14.22 -1.90 -2.69
N VAL A 90 12.95 -2.13 -2.38
CA VAL A 90 12.52 -2.67 -1.10
C VAL A 90 12.65 -4.19 -1.16
N HIS A 91 13.57 -4.77 -0.40
CA HIS A 91 13.93 -6.19 -0.51
C HIS A 91 13.05 -7.09 0.36
N GLY A 92 12.91 -8.35 -0.07
CA GLY A 92 12.22 -9.40 0.70
C GLY A 92 10.70 -9.36 0.61
N THR A 93 10.12 -8.54 -0.26
CA THR A 93 8.68 -8.25 -0.25
C THR A 93 7.81 -9.46 -0.62
N LEU A 94 8.30 -10.38 -1.46
CA LEU A 94 7.60 -11.64 -1.77
C LEU A 94 7.69 -12.62 -0.59
N SER A 95 8.87 -12.73 0.02
CA SER A 95 9.05 -13.55 1.23
C SER A 95 8.17 -13.05 2.38
N LEU A 96 8.07 -11.73 2.54
CA LEU A 96 7.21 -11.08 3.53
C LEU A 96 5.73 -11.34 3.25
N ALA A 97 5.29 -11.19 2.00
CA ALA A 97 3.91 -11.50 1.61
C ALA A 97 3.55 -12.97 1.89
N LEU A 98 4.47 -13.90 1.60
CA LEU A 98 4.28 -15.33 1.90
C LEU A 98 4.19 -15.58 3.41
N GLY A 99 5.03 -14.93 4.21
CA GLY A 99 5.01 -15.06 5.66
C GLY A 99 3.77 -14.45 6.29
N ILE A 100 3.31 -13.29 5.81
CA ILE A 100 2.03 -12.67 6.20
C ILE A 100 0.87 -13.66 5.96
N GLY A 101 0.77 -14.20 4.74
CA GLY A 101 -0.27 -15.15 4.40
C GLY A 101 -0.21 -16.44 5.22
N THR A 102 1.00 -16.90 5.55
CA THR A 102 1.21 -18.08 6.41
C THR A 102 0.78 -17.79 7.85
N ALA A 103 1.19 -16.67 8.43
CA ALA A 103 0.82 -16.27 9.78
C ALA A 103 -0.70 -16.11 9.95
N ILE A 104 -1.37 -15.48 8.98
CA ILE A 104 -2.83 -15.37 8.96
C ILE A 104 -3.47 -16.76 8.89
N ARG A 105 -3.03 -17.61 7.95
CA ARG A 105 -3.58 -18.96 7.75
C ARG A 105 -3.44 -19.81 9.01
N GLU A 106 -2.27 -19.79 9.65
CA GLU A 106 -2.00 -20.55 10.87
C GLU A 106 -2.77 -19.98 12.06
N GLY A 107 -2.80 -18.66 12.23
CA GLY A 107 -3.55 -18.03 13.30
C GLY A 107 -5.07 -18.24 13.17
N ARG A 108 -5.61 -18.43 11.96
CA ARG A 108 -7.01 -18.85 11.75
C ARG A 108 -7.30 -20.22 12.35
N THR A 109 -6.33 -21.14 12.35
CA THR A 109 -6.51 -22.48 12.95
C THR A 109 -6.55 -22.44 14.47
N THR A 110 -5.93 -21.43 15.10
CA THR A 110 -5.89 -21.26 16.56
C THR A 110 -6.88 -20.20 17.07
N GLY A 111 -7.67 -19.60 16.18
CA GLY A 111 -8.64 -18.55 16.51
C GLY A 111 -8.03 -17.17 16.80
N ASN A 112 -6.74 -16.96 16.53
CA ASN A 112 -6.03 -15.71 16.81
C ASN A 112 -5.24 -15.17 15.59
N PRO A 113 -5.87 -15.00 14.39
CA PRO A 113 -5.12 -14.63 13.18
C PRO A 113 -4.53 -13.23 13.19
N VAL A 114 -5.19 -12.26 13.82
CA VAL A 114 -4.65 -10.89 13.90
C VAL A 114 -3.41 -10.85 14.81
N GLU A 115 -3.45 -11.57 15.93
CA GLU A 115 -2.29 -11.66 16.82
C GLU A 115 -1.11 -12.35 16.14
N ALA A 116 -1.35 -13.49 15.48
CA ALA A 116 -0.31 -14.19 14.71
C ALA A 116 0.30 -13.31 13.61
N LEU A 117 -0.53 -12.51 12.91
CA LEU A 117 -0.08 -11.54 11.93
C LEU A 117 0.83 -10.48 12.56
N ILE A 118 0.42 -9.86 13.68
CA ILE A 118 1.22 -8.85 14.37
C ILE A 118 2.56 -9.43 14.83
N GLN A 119 2.54 -10.60 15.46
CA GLN A 119 3.75 -11.30 15.90
C GLN A 119 4.71 -11.55 14.74
N TYR A 120 4.20 -12.04 13.60
CA TYR A 120 5.02 -12.21 12.41
C TYR A 120 5.62 -10.88 11.93
N LEU A 121 4.80 -9.83 11.77
CA LEU A 121 5.27 -8.50 11.33
C LEU A 121 6.38 -7.96 12.25
N GLN A 122 6.25 -8.14 13.56
CA GLN A 122 7.25 -7.77 14.57
C GLN A 122 8.60 -8.47 14.39
N THR A 123 8.65 -9.64 13.75
CA THR A 123 9.90 -10.35 13.42
C THR A 123 10.57 -9.88 12.13
N THR A 124 9.88 -9.10 11.31
CA THR A 124 10.37 -8.71 9.98
C THR A 124 11.42 -7.60 10.07
N PRO A 125 12.25 -7.39 9.03
CA PRO A 125 13.31 -6.39 9.08
C PRO A 125 12.82 -4.93 9.20
N TYR A 126 11.58 -4.64 8.77
CA TYR A 126 11.10 -3.27 8.71
C TYR A 126 9.60 -3.05 8.93
N TYR A 127 8.75 -4.08 8.98
CA TYR A 127 7.37 -3.95 9.50
C TYR A 127 7.32 -4.18 11.03
N ASN A 128 8.48 -4.17 11.69
CA ASN A 128 8.64 -4.61 13.06
C ASN A 128 7.96 -3.73 14.11
N HIS A 129 7.65 -2.48 13.79
CA HIS A 129 6.82 -1.63 14.64
C HIS A 129 5.33 -1.81 14.31
N ALA A 130 4.86 -3.05 14.41
CA ALA A 130 3.46 -3.41 14.16
C ALA A 130 2.64 -3.47 15.45
N LYS A 131 1.45 -2.84 15.44
CA LYS A 131 0.49 -2.87 16.55
C LYS A 131 -0.95 -2.75 16.06
N VAL A 132 -1.90 -3.31 16.82
CA VAL A 132 -3.32 -3.01 16.63
C VAL A 132 -3.58 -1.60 17.15
N LEU A 133 -4.01 -0.70 16.27
CA LEU A 133 -4.38 0.69 16.60
C LEU A 133 -5.82 0.81 17.09
N PHE A 134 -6.71 -0.06 16.60
CA PHE A 134 -8.14 0.01 16.92
C PHE A 134 -8.84 -1.32 16.69
N ASP A 135 -9.85 -1.64 17.52
CA ASP A 135 -10.81 -2.74 17.34
C ASP A 135 -12.22 -2.14 17.41
N GLY A 136 -12.91 -2.09 16.28
CA GLY A 136 -14.09 -1.27 16.15
C GLY A 136 -15.04 -1.68 15.04
N LYS A 137 -16.19 -1.02 15.05
CA LYS A 137 -17.21 -1.14 14.02
C LYS A 137 -17.25 0.12 13.16
N VAL A 138 -17.35 -0.02 11.85
CA VAL A 138 -17.56 1.10 10.93
C VAL A 138 -18.94 1.73 11.19
N THR A 139 -18.94 3.02 11.52
CA THR A 139 -20.14 3.80 11.88
C THR A 139 -20.42 4.93 10.90
N ASP A 140 -19.46 5.34 10.07
CA ASP A 140 -19.71 6.18 8.89
C ASP A 140 -18.69 5.88 7.81
N LEU A 141 -19.08 6.02 6.55
CA LEU A 141 -18.20 5.84 5.40
C LEU A 141 -18.63 6.79 4.31
N ARG A 142 -17.77 7.76 4.00
CA ARG A 142 -17.90 8.61 2.81
C ARG A 142 -16.80 8.26 1.83
N ARG A 143 -17.19 7.95 0.60
CA ARG A 143 -16.26 7.59 -0.47
C ARG A 143 -16.77 8.17 -1.78
N GLU A 144 -15.92 8.92 -2.44
CA GLU A 144 -16.16 9.49 -3.76
C GLU A 144 -15.05 9.04 -4.71
N THR A 145 -15.40 8.88 -5.99
CA THR A 145 -14.42 8.58 -7.03
C THR A 145 -14.14 9.84 -7.82
N THR A 146 -12.94 10.38 -7.64
CA THR A 146 -12.52 11.64 -8.26
C THR A 146 -11.19 11.42 -8.97
N LYS A 147 -11.11 11.78 -10.26
CA LYS A 147 -9.92 11.61 -11.12
C LYS A 147 -9.36 10.16 -11.14
N GLY A 148 -10.23 9.16 -10.99
CA GLY A 148 -9.83 7.75 -10.97
C GLY A 148 -9.32 7.24 -9.61
N PHE A 149 -9.42 8.05 -8.55
CA PHE A 149 -9.05 7.66 -7.20
C PHE A 149 -10.28 7.57 -6.28
N ALA A 150 -10.32 6.57 -5.40
CA ALA A 150 -11.32 6.45 -4.35
C ALA A 150 -10.86 7.26 -3.13
N ILE A 151 -11.43 8.43 -2.93
CA ILE A 151 -11.07 9.37 -1.87
C ILE A 151 -12.19 9.44 -0.84
N GLY A 152 -11.85 9.52 0.44
CA GLY A 152 -12.86 9.63 1.47
C GLY A 152 -12.36 9.42 2.89
N HIS A 153 -13.31 9.19 3.78
CA HIS A 153 -13.04 8.88 5.18
C HIS A 153 -13.96 7.78 5.71
N CYS A 154 -13.44 7.05 6.69
CA CYS A 154 -14.13 6.02 7.45
C CYS A 154 -14.10 6.40 8.93
N LEU A 155 -15.27 6.44 9.57
CA LEU A 155 -15.39 6.57 11.01
C LEU A 155 -15.70 5.22 11.63
N MET A 156 -15.01 4.90 12.71
CA MET A 156 -15.23 3.68 13.48
C MET A 156 -15.44 4.02 14.95
N SER A 157 -16.29 3.23 15.61
CA SER A 157 -16.49 3.30 17.06
C SER A 157 -15.97 2.03 17.73
N ALA A 158 -15.30 2.19 18.87
CA ALA A 158 -14.77 1.07 19.63
C ALA A 158 -15.90 0.16 20.13
N MET A 159 -15.66 -1.15 20.16
CA MET A 159 -16.64 -2.15 20.57
C MET A 159 -16.62 -2.47 22.08
N ASP A 160 -15.68 -1.89 22.83
CA ASP A 160 -15.46 -2.11 24.26
C ASP A 160 -16.27 -1.17 25.17
N GLY A 161 -17.12 -0.31 24.60
CA GLY A 161 -17.91 0.68 25.35
C GLY A 161 -17.12 1.89 25.84
N SER A 162 -15.84 2.02 25.47
CA SER A 162 -14.98 3.15 25.87
C SER A 162 -15.37 4.50 25.26
N GLY A 163 -16.25 4.50 24.25
CA GLY A 163 -16.62 5.71 23.49
C GLY A 163 -15.52 6.23 22.56
N ARG A 164 -14.36 5.55 22.46
CA ARG A 164 -13.29 5.92 21.54
C ARG A 164 -13.77 5.84 20.09
N GLN A 165 -13.31 6.79 19.28
CA GLN A 165 -13.57 6.85 17.85
C GLN A 165 -12.27 6.88 17.07
N MET A 166 -12.27 6.23 15.91
CA MET A 166 -11.16 6.23 14.98
C MET A 166 -11.62 6.78 13.64
N GLU A 167 -10.92 7.79 13.16
CA GLU A 167 -11.09 8.37 11.82
C GLU A 167 -9.93 7.91 10.94
N ILE A 168 -10.27 7.42 9.75
CA ILE A 168 -9.29 7.02 8.74
C ILE A 168 -9.58 7.78 7.46
N MET A 169 -8.61 8.55 6.97
CA MET A 169 -8.67 9.13 5.62
C MET A 169 -7.95 8.24 4.63
N PHE A 170 -8.47 8.15 3.41
CA PHE A 170 -7.90 7.32 2.36
C PHE A 170 -7.97 7.98 0.97
N GLN A 171 -7.05 7.60 0.09
CA GLN A 171 -7.05 7.83 -1.35
C GLN A 171 -6.51 6.55 -2.00
N ASN A 172 -7.38 5.64 -2.44
CA ASN A 172 -7.09 4.23 -2.77
C ASN A 172 -6.50 3.42 -1.61
N GLU A 173 -5.50 3.97 -0.91
CA GLU A 173 -4.88 3.43 0.29
C GLU A 173 -5.20 4.29 1.52
N HIS A 174 -5.11 3.69 2.71
CA HIS A 174 -5.27 4.40 3.97
C HIS A 174 -4.05 5.30 4.23
N LEU A 175 -4.31 6.58 4.51
CA LEU A 175 -3.30 7.63 4.57
C LEU A 175 -2.98 8.08 6.00
N ILE A 176 -4.01 8.24 6.83
CA ILE A 176 -3.86 8.71 8.21
C ILE A 176 -4.95 8.12 9.10
N ALA A 177 -4.56 7.72 10.31
CA ALA A 177 -5.42 7.19 11.35
C ALA A 177 -5.40 8.13 12.56
N ARG A 178 -6.56 8.62 13.00
CA ARG A 178 -6.71 9.48 14.17
C ARG A 178 -7.68 8.87 15.18
N GLU A 179 -7.21 8.58 16.38
CA GLU A 179 -8.09 8.20 17.50
C GLU A 179 -8.45 9.45 18.30
N ASN A 180 -9.72 9.82 18.33
CA ASN A 180 -10.22 11.03 19.00
C ASN A 180 -9.41 12.29 18.62
N GLY A 181 -9.01 12.41 17.35
CA GLY A 181 -8.20 13.51 16.82
C GLY A 181 -6.68 13.36 16.99
N VAL A 182 -6.20 12.36 17.74
CA VAL A 182 -4.76 12.09 17.92
C VAL A 182 -4.26 11.11 16.88
N ILE A 183 -3.21 11.48 16.15
CA ILE A 183 -2.61 10.64 15.10
C ILE A 183 -2.05 9.36 15.74
N LYS A 184 -2.40 8.22 15.17
CA LYS A 184 -1.92 6.88 15.56
C LYS A 184 -1.05 6.22 14.50
N ALA A 185 -1.19 6.64 13.25
CA ALA A 185 -0.32 6.28 12.13
C ALA A 185 -0.56 7.25 10.97
N ILE A 186 0.45 7.44 10.14
CA ILE A 186 0.40 8.32 8.96
C ILE A 186 1.36 7.79 7.88
N VAL A 187 0.96 7.90 6.61
CA VAL A 187 1.75 7.54 5.43
C VAL A 187 3.15 8.18 5.49
N PRO A 188 4.24 7.47 5.10
CA PRO A 188 4.32 6.19 4.39
C PRO A 188 4.17 4.95 5.25
N ASP A 189 4.01 5.05 6.57
CA ASP A 189 3.70 3.89 7.41
C ASP A 189 2.34 3.31 7.02
N LEU A 190 2.22 1.99 7.15
CA LEU A 190 1.08 1.26 6.63
C LEU A 190 -0.05 1.28 7.64
N ILE A 191 -1.24 1.60 7.16
CA ILE A 191 -2.50 1.47 7.87
C ILE A 191 -3.32 0.41 7.13
N CYS A 192 -3.53 -0.73 7.78
CA CYS A 192 -4.24 -1.85 7.21
C CYS A 192 -5.52 -2.10 8.01
N MET A 193 -6.64 -2.23 7.31
CA MET A 193 -7.89 -2.68 7.90
C MET A 193 -8.04 -4.17 7.60
N VAL A 194 -8.32 -4.95 8.64
CA VAL A 194 -8.56 -6.38 8.50
C VAL A 194 -9.86 -6.76 9.18
N ASP A 195 -10.54 -7.77 8.65
CA ASP A 195 -11.66 -8.40 9.32
C ASP A 195 -11.23 -8.86 10.72
N ARG A 196 -12.06 -8.53 11.72
CA ARG A 196 -11.73 -8.70 13.13
C ARG A 196 -11.41 -10.15 13.50
N GLU A 197 -12.13 -11.11 12.90
CA GLU A 197 -12.07 -12.52 13.27
C GLU A 197 -11.10 -13.31 12.39
N THR A 198 -11.01 -12.95 11.10
CA THR A 198 -10.25 -13.73 10.11
C THR A 198 -8.92 -13.10 9.74
N ALA A 199 -8.66 -11.85 10.11
CA ALA A 199 -7.53 -11.05 9.62
C ALA A 199 -7.49 -10.91 8.07
N GLU A 200 -8.61 -11.14 7.38
CA GLU A 200 -8.69 -10.89 5.94
C GLU A 200 -8.55 -9.39 5.66
N PRO A 201 -7.63 -8.95 4.78
CA PRO A 201 -7.47 -7.54 4.47
C PRO A 201 -8.72 -6.99 3.77
N ILE A 202 -9.22 -5.86 4.25
CA ILE A 202 -10.35 -5.14 3.65
C ILE A 202 -9.82 -3.89 2.96
N PRO A 203 -9.74 -3.88 1.62
CA PRO A 203 -9.31 -2.69 0.89
C PRO A 203 -10.44 -1.66 0.85
N VAL A 204 -10.10 -0.42 0.51
CA VAL A 204 -10.99 0.76 0.58
C VAL A 204 -12.28 0.55 -0.23
N GLU A 205 -12.21 -0.10 -1.38
CA GLU A 205 -13.34 -0.42 -2.25
C GLU A 205 -14.33 -1.40 -1.60
N HIS A 206 -13.88 -2.22 -0.65
CA HIS A 206 -14.67 -3.22 0.06
C HIS A 206 -15.14 -2.78 1.46
N LEU A 207 -14.77 -1.57 1.92
CA LEU A 207 -15.30 -1.00 3.16
C LEU A 207 -16.81 -0.79 3.08
N ARG A 208 -17.52 -1.20 4.13
CA ARG A 208 -18.98 -1.07 4.26
C ARG A 208 -19.35 -0.68 5.69
N TYR A 209 -20.42 0.11 5.81
CA TYR A 209 -21.03 0.41 7.10
C TYR A 209 -21.31 -0.88 7.87
N GLY A 210 -20.97 -0.88 9.15
CA GLY A 210 -21.27 -1.96 10.09
C GLY A 210 -20.28 -3.12 10.12
N GLN A 211 -19.27 -3.14 9.24
CA GLN A 211 -18.17 -4.09 9.35
C GLN A 211 -17.44 -3.95 10.69
N ARG A 212 -17.00 -5.07 11.25
CA ARG A 212 -16.20 -5.14 12.47
C ARG A 212 -14.76 -5.42 12.06
N LEU A 213 -13.91 -4.42 12.21
CA LEU A 213 -12.55 -4.45 11.67
C LEU A 213 -11.56 -4.13 12.79
N LYS A 214 -10.36 -4.68 12.65
CA LYS A 214 -9.18 -4.20 13.38
C LYS A 214 -8.35 -3.34 12.45
N ILE A 215 -7.85 -2.23 12.99
CA ILE A 215 -6.87 -1.38 12.30
C ILE A 215 -5.50 -1.78 12.82
N ILE A 216 -4.62 -2.15 11.90
CA ILE A 216 -3.22 -2.47 12.15
C ILE A 216 -2.40 -1.31 11.60
N GLY A 217 -1.47 -0.82 12.41
CA GLY A 217 -0.42 0.09 11.97
C GLY A 217 0.91 -0.65 11.94
N THR A 218 1.76 -0.38 10.94
CA THR A 218 3.12 -0.91 10.91
C THR A 218 4.09 0.06 10.21
N SER A 219 5.35 0.03 10.63
CA SER A 219 6.44 0.81 10.04
C SER A 219 6.67 0.49 8.57
N ALA A 220 7.01 1.49 7.76
CA ALA A 220 7.48 1.28 6.40
C ALA A 220 8.98 0.92 6.34
N ALA A 221 9.41 0.38 5.20
CA ALA A 221 10.83 0.17 4.91
C ALA A 221 11.63 1.48 5.07
N PRO A 222 12.85 1.47 5.64
CA PRO A 222 13.62 2.69 5.90
C PRO A 222 13.83 3.57 4.66
N ILE A 223 14.04 2.96 3.49
CA ILE A 223 14.17 3.66 2.21
C ILE A 223 12.92 4.46 1.81
N MET A 224 11.76 4.12 2.36
CA MET A 224 10.49 4.84 2.15
C MET A 224 10.34 6.05 3.07
N ARG A 225 11.19 6.18 4.10
CA ARG A 225 11.08 7.22 5.14
C ARG A 225 12.14 8.31 5.01
N THR A 226 12.96 8.28 3.95
CA THR A 226 13.96 9.33 3.70
C THR A 226 13.28 10.63 3.24
N PRO A 227 13.94 11.79 3.38
CA PRO A 227 13.40 13.06 2.89
C PRO A 227 13.02 13.02 1.40
N GLU A 228 13.82 12.36 0.57
CA GLU A 228 13.58 12.21 -0.87
C GLU A 228 12.31 11.37 -1.14
N ALA A 229 12.15 10.27 -0.40
CA ALA A 229 10.98 9.40 -0.49
C ALA A 229 9.69 10.09 -0.01
N LEU A 230 9.76 10.80 1.13
CA LEU A 230 8.65 11.61 1.65
C LEU A 230 8.26 12.75 0.70
N ALA A 231 9.22 13.27 -0.06
CA ALA A 231 8.95 14.25 -1.11
C ALA A 231 8.20 13.65 -2.32
N VAL A 232 8.00 12.33 -2.42
CA VAL A 232 7.24 11.67 -3.50
C VAL A 232 5.93 11.07 -3.01
N PHE A 233 5.91 10.46 -1.83
CA PHE A 233 4.71 9.78 -1.28
C PHE A 233 4.54 9.98 0.24
N GLY A 234 5.08 11.08 0.79
CA GLY A 234 4.79 11.50 2.16
C GLY A 234 3.43 12.19 2.30
N PRO A 235 3.04 12.58 3.53
CA PRO A 235 1.70 13.12 3.83
C PRO A 235 1.27 14.27 2.93
N ARG A 236 2.17 15.23 2.70
CA ARG A 236 1.93 16.43 1.87
C ARG A 236 1.54 16.10 0.43
N LYS A 237 1.99 14.95 -0.10
CA LYS A 237 1.66 14.52 -1.47
C LYS A 237 0.23 14.06 -1.62
N PHE A 238 -0.38 13.65 -0.53
CA PHE A 238 -1.80 13.34 -0.45
C PHE A 238 -2.64 14.51 0.07
N GLY A 239 -2.06 15.72 0.16
CA GLY A 239 -2.76 16.92 0.64
C GLY A 239 -3.03 16.93 2.15
N LEU A 240 -2.32 16.14 2.94
CA LEU A 240 -2.38 16.20 4.40
C LEU A 240 -1.56 17.38 4.93
N ASP A 241 -2.03 18.01 6.00
CA ASP A 241 -1.35 19.16 6.62
C ASP A 241 -0.35 18.76 7.70
N GLU A 242 -0.31 17.47 8.04
CA GLU A 242 0.56 16.89 9.04
C GLU A 242 1.94 16.53 8.49
N ASP A 243 2.95 16.59 9.36
CA ASP A 243 4.27 16.06 9.06
C ASP A 243 4.33 14.56 9.38
N PHE A 244 5.24 13.86 8.70
CA PHE A 244 5.45 12.44 8.96
C PHE A 244 6.09 12.24 10.34
N ILE A 245 5.44 11.44 11.18
CA ILE A 245 5.98 10.93 12.45
C ILE A 245 5.95 9.40 12.35
N PRO A 246 7.11 8.71 12.48
CA PRO A 246 7.15 7.26 12.47
C PRO A 246 6.23 6.67 13.55
N ILE A 247 5.56 5.57 13.24
CA ILE A 247 4.59 4.92 14.15
C ILE A 247 5.18 4.49 15.49
N GLU A 248 6.48 4.19 15.54
CA GLU A 248 7.23 3.89 16.76
C GLU A 248 7.36 5.09 17.71
N ASN A 249 7.12 6.30 17.23
CA ASN A 249 7.17 7.55 17.99
C ASN A 249 5.76 8.11 18.32
N LEU A 250 4.69 7.36 18.02
CA LEU A 250 3.27 7.71 18.24
C LEU A 250 2.60 6.91 19.36
#